data_AF-A0A556MSE0-F1
#
_entry.id   AF-A0A556MSE0-F1
#
_cell.length_a   1.000
_cell.length_b   1.000
_cell.length_c   1.000
_cell.angle_alpha   90.00
_cell.angle_beta   90.00
_cell.angle_gamma   90.00
#
_symmetry.space_group_name_H-M   'P 1'
#
loop_
_entity.id
_entity.type
_entity.pdbx_description
1 polymer ?
#
loop_
_entity_poly.entity_id
_entity_poly.type
_entity_poly.pdbx_seq_one_letter_code
_entity_poly.pdbx_strand_id
1 'polypeptide(L)' 'MNLQFISDSTGKTTGVYIPIKEWNELKSKFKGIEQEGINIPDWHINLVRKRNEDYKSNPDNSISFDLAIDDIERDL' A
#
# COMPACT_ATOMS: atom_id res chain seq x y z
N MET A 1 7.89 7.34 -24.59
CA MET A 1 8.78 7.25 -23.43
C MET A 1 10.21 7.44 -23.88
N ASN A 2 10.75 8.64 -23.66
CA ASN A 2 12.13 8.98 -24.00
C ASN A 2 12.91 9.28 -22.71
N LEU A 3 13.41 8.23 -22.09
CA LEU A 3 14.16 8.30 -20.83
C LEU A 3 15.62 8.65 -21.11
N GLN A 4 16.19 9.57 -20.34
CA GLN A 4 17.63 9.81 -20.33
C GLN A 4 18.19 9.51 -18.95
N PHE A 5 19.27 8.73 -18.90
CA PHE A 5 19.94 8.37 -17.66
C PHE A 5 21.09 9.34 -17.40
N ILE A 6 21.12 9.90 -16.19
CA ILE A 6 22.16 10.79 -15.73
C ILE A 6 23.10 9.96 -14.88
N SER A 7 24.40 9.99 -15.19
CA SER A 7 25.43 9.26 -14.46
C SER A 7 26.39 10.22 -13.76
N ASP A 8 26.95 9.80 -12.64
CA ASP A 8 28.01 10.52 -11.95
C ASP A 8 29.36 10.40 -12.67
N SER A 9 30.39 11.02 -12.09
CA SER A 9 31.76 10.99 -12.62
C SER A 9 32.39 9.58 -12.66
N THR A 10 31.80 8.60 -11.98
CA THR A 10 32.23 7.20 -11.99
C THR A 10 31.44 6.35 -12.99
N GLY A 11 30.51 6.96 -13.73
CA GLY A 11 29.62 6.25 -14.66
C GLY A 11 28.44 5.56 -13.98
N LYS A 12 28.21 5.79 -12.68
CA LYS A 12 27.07 5.21 -11.96
C LYS A 12 25.84 6.08 -12.20
N THR A 13 24.75 5.47 -12.63
CA THR A 13 23.47 6.17 -12.83
C THR A 13 22.94 6.69 -11.49
N THR A 14 22.73 8.00 -11.42
CA THR A 14 22.24 8.72 -10.24
C THR A 14 20.85 9.31 -10.43
N GLY A 15 20.39 9.43 -11.67
CA GLY A 15 19.07 9.98 -11.96
C GLY A 15 18.53 9.56 -13.31
N VAL A 16 17.24 9.81 -13.50
CA VAL A 16 16.54 9.66 -14.77
C VAL A 16 15.78 10.94 -15.07
N TYR A 17 15.87 11.39 -16.32
CA TYR A 17 15.07 12.47 -16.85
C TYR A 17 13.86 11.88 -17.57
N ILE A 18 12.67 12.31 -17.15
CA ILE A 18 11.39 11.93 -17.74
C ILE A 18 10.71 13.22 -18.24
N PRO A 19 10.36 13.34 -19.52
CA PRO A 19 9.58 14.47 -20.04
C PRO A 19 8.26 14.66 -19.27
N ILE A 20 7.88 15.91 -18.99
CA ILE A 20 6.72 16.23 -18.13
C ILE A 20 5.40 15.60 -18.59
N LYS A 21 5.20 15.45 -19.91
CA LYS A 21 4.02 14.79 -20.48
C LYS A 21 3.96 13.33 -20.04
N GLU A 22 5.08 12.62 -20.14
CA GLU A 22 5.18 11.21 -19.79
C GLU A 22 5.11 11.01 -18.27
N TRP A 23 5.69 11.94 -17.50
CA TRP A 23 5.52 11.96 -16.05
C TRP A 23 4.04 12.08 -15.66
N ASN A 24 3.30 13.01 -16.27
CA ASN A 24 1.87 13.18 -16.00
C ASN A 24 1.03 11.96 -16.39
N GLU A 25 1.37 11.26 -17.47
CA GLU A 25 0.75 9.98 -17.85
C GLU A 25 1.02 8.88 -16.82
N LEU A 26 2.23 8.82 -16.24
CA LEU A 26 2.55 7.89 -15.15
C LEU A 26 1.72 8.19 -13.90
N LYS A 27 1.56 9.48 -13.56
CA LYS A 27 0.76 9.91 -12.41
C LYS A 27 -0.72 9.59 -12.52
N SER A 28 -1.28 9.67 -13.72
CA SER A 28 -2.67 9.31 -13.95
C SER A 28 -2.89 7.79 -13.84
N LYS A 29 -1.91 6.99 -14.26
CA LYS A 29 -1.97 5.53 -14.23
C LYS A 29 -1.73 4.95 -12.84
N PHE A 30 -0.78 5.50 -12.09
CA PHE A 30 -0.37 4.99 -10.78
C PHE A 30 -0.76 5.96 -9.67
N LYS A 31 -1.91 5.70 -9.04
CA LYS A 31 -2.33 6.46 -7.86
C LYS A 31 -1.29 6.31 -6.75
N GLY A 32 -0.82 7.44 -6.22
CA GLY A 32 0.13 7.46 -5.10
C GLY A 32 1.61 7.45 -5.51
N ILE A 33 1.95 7.55 -6.79
CA ILE A 33 3.37 7.57 -7.24
C ILE A 33 4.16 8.79 -6.70
N GLU A 34 3.48 9.88 -6.37
CA GLU A 34 4.07 11.07 -5.71
C GLU A 34 3.88 11.06 -4.18
N GLN A 35 3.26 10.04 -3.60
CA GLN A 35 3.08 9.97 -2.15
C GLN A 35 4.40 9.52 -1.49
N GLU A 36 5.06 10.45 -0.79
CA GLU A 36 6.29 10.18 -0.01
C GLU A 36 6.09 9.23 1.18
N GLY A 37 4.84 8.84 1.47
CA GLY A 37 4.51 7.82 2.46
C GLY A 37 3.16 7.18 2.18
N ILE A 38 3.02 5.90 2.52
CA ILE A 38 1.72 5.22 2.54
C ILE A 38 0.94 5.82 3.71
N ASN A 39 0.14 6.85 3.43
CA ASN A 39 -0.75 7.39 4.45
C ASN A 39 -1.93 6.42 4.61
N ILE A 40 -1.99 5.76 5.77
CA ILE A 40 -3.08 4.83 6.07
C ILE A 40 -4.36 5.69 6.21
N PRO A 41 -5.41 5.45 5.41
CA PRO A 41 -6.62 6.25 5.51
C PRO A 41 -7.22 6.16 6.92
N ASP A 42 -7.73 7.28 7.46
CA ASP A 42 -8.25 7.35 8.82
C ASP A 42 -9.31 6.29 9.13
N TRP A 43 -10.12 5.93 8.14
CA TRP A 43 -11.14 4.90 8.30
C TRP A 43 -10.55 3.50 8.57
N HIS A 44 -9.39 3.17 8.01
CA HIS A 44 -8.70 1.90 8.33
C HIS A 44 -8.26 1.90 9.79
N ILE A 45 -7.67 3.02 10.23
CA ILE A 45 -7.18 3.17 11.61
C ILE A 45 -8.34 3.06 12.59
N ASN A 46 -9.44 3.77 12.31
CA ASN A 46 -10.64 3.77 13.15
C ASN A 46 -11.31 2.39 13.18
N LEU A 47 -11.34 1.66 12.06
CA LEU A 47 -11.86 0.31 12.01
C LEU A 47 -11.06 -0.66 12.88
N VAL A 48 -9.72 -0.61 12.80
CA VAL A 48 -8.86 -1.47 13.63
C VAL A 48 -8.99 -1.13 15.11
N ARG A 49 -9.02 0.17 15.46
CA ARG A 49 -9.26 0.61 16.84
C ARG A 49 -10.57 0.09 17.39
N LYS A 50 -11.66 0.25 16.63
CA LYS A 50 -12.98 -0.25 16.99
C LYS A 50 -12.95 -1.77 17.22
N ARG A 51 -12.38 -2.55 16.30
CA ARG A 51 -12.27 -4.02 16.45
C ARG A 51 -11.49 -4.41 17.71
N ASN A 52 -10.44 -3.69 18.05
CA ASN A 52 -9.68 -3.93 19.28
C ASN A 52 -10.49 -3.62 20.54
N GLU A 53 -11.30 -2.56 20.53
CA GLU A 53 -12.20 -2.21 21.63
C GLU A 53 -13.33 -3.24 21.80
N ASP A 54 -13.91 -3.67 20.68
CA ASP A 54 -14.94 -4.71 20.63
C ASP A 54 -14.39 -6.03 21.21
N TYR A 55 -13.17 -6.43 20.82
CA TYR A 55 -12.49 -7.61 21.38
C TYR A 55 -12.19 -7.48 22.87
N LYS A 56 -11.72 -6.31 23.34
CA LYS A 56 -11.49 -6.08 24.78
C LYS A 56 -12.78 -6.17 25.59
N SER A 57 -13.90 -5.72 25.02
CA SER A 57 -15.20 -5.73 25.69
C SER A 57 -15.86 -7.11 25.65
N ASN A 58 -15.63 -7.88 24.59
CA ASN A 58 -16.13 -9.24 24.45
C ASN A 58 -15.15 -10.13 23.67
N PRO A 59 -14.20 -10.79 24.37
CA PRO A 59 -13.18 -11.62 23.72
C PRO A 59 -13.74 -12.81 22.94
N ASP A 60 -14.90 -13.33 23.35
CA ASP A 60 -15.58 -14.46 22.71
C ASP A 60 -16.17 -14.11 21.34
N ASN A 61 -16.18 -12.83 20.95
CA ASN A 61 -16.64 -12.36 19.64
C ASN A 61 -15.55 -12.45 18.56
N SER A 62 -14.54 -13.29 18.76
CA SER A 62 -13.49 -13.54 17.79
C SER A 62 -13.14 -15.02 17.76
N ILE A 63 -12.70 -15.49 16.60
CA ILE A 63 -12.22 -16.86 16.41
C ILE A 63 -10.72 -16.82 16.10
N SER A 64 -10.03 -17.93 16.37
CA SER A 64 -8.63 -18.05 15.96
C SER A 64 -8.53 -18.04 14.44
N PHE A 65 -7.37 -17.62 13.93
CA PHE A 65 -7.11 -17.62 12.50
C PHE A 65 -7.28 -19.01 11.88
N ASP A 66 -6.76 -20.04 12.54
CA ASP A 66 -6.86 -21.43 12.05
C ASP A 66 -8.32 -21.87 11.89
N LEU A 67 -9.17 -21.59 12.89
CA LEU A 67 -10.60 -21.91 12.80
C LEU A 67 -11.31 -21.10 11.70
N ALA A 68 -10.92 -19.85 11.50
CA ALA A 68 -11.48 -19.01 10.43
C ALA A 68 -11.16 -19.55 9.03
N ILE A 69 -9.93 -20.03 8.82
CA ILE A 69 -9.52 -20.64 7.56
C ILE A 69 -10.22 -21.99 7.36
N ASP A 70 -10.26 -22.83 8.39
CA ASP A 70 -10.97 -24.12 8.35
C ASP A 70 -12.46 -23.94 7.98
N ASP A 71 -13.11 -22.90 8.48
CA ASP A 71 -14.52 -22.59 8.17
C ASP A 71 -14.70 -22.16 6.71
N ILE A 72 -13.84 -21.26 6.22
CA ILE A 72 -13.86 -20.81 4.81
C ILE A 72 -13.60 -21.98 3.85
N GLU A 73 -12.65 -22.86 4.17
CA GLU A 73 -12.33 -24.02 3.32
C GLU A 73 -13.46 -25.04 3.25
N ARG A 74 -14.32 -25.14 4.27
CA ARG A 74 -15.51 -26.02 4.24
C ARG A 74 -16.62 -25.50 3.33
N ASP A 75 -16.68 -24.18 3.15
CA ASP A 75 -17.70 -23.50 2.35
C ASP A 75 -17.31 -23.36 0.85
N LEU A 76 -16.09 -23.78 0.47
CA LEU A 76 -15.55 -23.76 -0.89
C LEU A 76 -15.62 -25.14 -1.57
#